data_AF-A0AA37LM25-F1
#
_entry.id   AF-A0AA37LM25-F1
#
_cell.length_a   1.000
_cell.length_b   1.000
_cell.length_c   1.000
_cell.angle_alpha   90.00
_cell.angle_beta   90.00
_cell.angle_gamma   90.00
#
_symmetry.space_group_name_H-M   'P 1'
#
loop_
_entity.id
_entity.type
_entity.pdbx_description
1 polymer ?
#
loop_
_entity_poly.entity_id
_entity_poly.type
_entity_poly.pdbx_seq_one_letter_code
_entity_poly.pdbx_strand_id
1 'polypeptide(L)'
;MSELPEDYEDLRDELYDHLYRKLERKDANAERFAAQGTAKEVLHSYVLRHLFSALTSPDRPKRPPPFTINQAHFSELINEHELHDFLAVLIFASCNIDAVWTFVQKLVQPNKEENTLLPVRLPVEKEYLQRVFGSGNPTVNKFYDAQACFATLVIKKGEKNVLKKPHLHRLPWLEEKMLGEGNFGTVRMVRIAKGHFLGWNGPQPAEIARKDYELNKDAEENFENEANMMARILQRSKHNNILASLGTLKIESNPPFSACSCHELRRTCNNT
;
A
#
# COMPACT_ATOMS: atom_id res chain seq x y z
N MET A 1 -7.70 -15.26 23.36
CA MET A 1 -6.58 -15.23 22.40
C MET A 1 -5.73 -16.44 22.74
N SER A 2 -5.48 -17.31 21.76
CA SER A 2 -4.49 -18.39 21.91
C SER A 2 -3.15 -17.80 22.31
N GLU A 3 -2.36 -18.56 23.07
CA GLU A 3 -0.95 -18.21 23.32
C GLU A 3 -0.22 -18.16 21.98
N LEU A 4 0.51 -17.06 21.73
CA LEU A 4 1.31 -16.92 20.52
C LEU A 4 2.52 -17.86 20.59
N PRO A 5 2.94 -18.48 19.47
CA PRO A 5 4.11 -19.35 19.44
C PRO A 5 5.37 -18.65 19.91
N GLU A 6 6.23 -19.40 20.60
CA GLU A 6 7.55 -18.93 21.04
C GLU A 6 8.61 -19.08 19.92
N ASP A 7 8.37 -19.98 18.96
CA ASP A 7 9.22 -20.17 17.79
C ASP A 7 8.95 -19.12 16.72
N TYR A 8 10.00 -18.54 16.14
CA TYR A 8 9.84 -17.53 15.09
C TYR A 8 9.13 -18.08 13.84
N GLU A 9 9.39 -19.32 13.44
CA GLU A 9 8.82 -19.87 12.20
C GLU A 9 7.31 -20.07 12.36
N ASP A 10 6.88 -20.66 13.49
CA ASP A 10 5.47 -20.86 13.81
C ASP A 10 4.75 -19.51 14.01
N LEU A 11 5.37 -18.57 14.73
CA LEU A 11 4.81 -17.24 14.92
C LEU A 11 4.68 -16.48 13.60
N ARG A 12 5.69 -16.57 12.72
CA ARG A 12 5.64 -15.96 11.38
C ARG A 12 4.48 -16.52 10.58
N ASP A 13 4.27 -17.83 10.61
CA ASP A 13 3.21 -18.47 9.85
C ASP A 13 1.81 -18.09 10.38
N GLU A 14 1.65 -17.97 11.71
CA GLU A 14 0.42 -17.41 12.30
C GLU A 14 0.20 -15.94 11.91
N LEU A 15 1.25 -15.12 11.95
CA LEU A 15 1.17 -13.71 11.56
C LEU A 15 0.93 -13.53 10.06
N TYR A 16 1.49 -14.40 9.21
CA TYR A 16 1.19 -14.47 7.79
C TYR A 16 -0.31 -14.66 7.58
N ASP A 17 -0.90 -15.64 8.27
CA ASP A 17 -2.32 -15.95 8.21
C ASP A 17 -3.18 -14.76 8.67
N HIS A 18 -2.79 -14.10 9.76
CA HIS A 18 -3.48 -12.91 10.26
C HIS A 18 -3.42 -11.75 9.27
N LEU A 19 -2.25 -11.48 8.68
CA LEU A 19 -2.10 -10.47 7.63
C LEU A 19 -2.96 -10.82 6.41
N TYR A 20 -2.88 -12.06 5.92
CA TYR A 20 -3.64 -12.53 4.77
C TYR A 20 -5.15 -12.40 4.99
N ARG A 21 -5.65 -12.76 6.19
CA ARG A 21 -7.07 -12.62 6.55
C ARG A 21 -7.53 -11.16 6.63
N LYS A 22 -6.63 -10.19 6.70
CA LYS A 22 -6.96 -8.76 6.71
C LYS A 22 -6.80 -8.08 5.36
N LEU A 23 -6.25 -8.76 4.35
CA LEU A 23 -6.18 -8.21 2.99
C LEU A 23 -7.57 -8.07 2.37
N GLU A 24 -7.72 -7.06 1.53
CA GLU A 24 -8.88 -6.87 0.65
C GLU A 24 -8.68 -7.66 -0.65
N ARG A 25 -9.76 -7.96 -1.39
CA ARG A 25 -9.72 -8.63 -2.71
C ARG A 25 -8.87 -9.92 -2.73
N LYS A 26 -8.93 -10.73 -1.67
CA LYS A 26 -8.04 -11.90 -1.44
C LYS A 26 -8.06 -12.94 -2.56
N ASP A 27 -9.19 -13.06 -3.26
CA ASP A 27 -9.42 -14.08 -4.28
C ASP A 27 -8.55 -13.90 -5.53
N ALA A 28 -8.02 -12.69 -5.76
CA ALA A 28 -7.16 -12.38 -6.90
C ALA A 28 -5.80 -11.85 -6.46
N ASN A 29 -4.74 -12.63 -6.67
CA ASN A 29 -3.37 -12.30 -6.25
C ASN A 29 -2.86 -10.95 -6.79
N ALA A 30 -3.27 -10.55 -8.00
CA ALA A 30 -2.89 -9.28 -8.62
C ALA A 30 -3.63 -8.07 -8.04
N GLU A 31 -4.73 -8.31 -7.32
CA GLU A 31 -5.66 -7.29 -6.88
C GLU A 31 -5.72 -7.18 -5.36
N ARG A 32 -5.27 -8.21 -4.63
CA ARG A 32 -5.22 -8.20 -3.17
C ARG A 32 -4.33 -7.07 -2.66
N PHE A 33 -4.78 -6.42 -1.60
CA PHE A 33 -4.05 -5.31 -1.00
C PHE A 33 -4.38 -5.14 0.48
N ALA A 34 -3.47 -4.51 1.22
CA ALA A 34 -3.67 -4.09 2.59
C ALA A 34 -4.23 -2.67 2.61
N ALA A 35 -5.36 -2.48 3.27
CA ALA A 35 -5.88 -1.14 3.53
C ALA A 35 -4.97 -0.40 4.53
N GLN A 36 -5.00 0.93 4.54
CA GLN A 36 -4.16 1.75 5.39
C GLN A 36 -4.34 1.38 6.87
N GLY A 37 -3.23 1.09 7.55
CA GLY A 37 -3.22 0.70 8.96
C GLY A 37 -3.35 -0.81 9.21
N THR A 38 -3.57 -1.64 8.19
CA THR A 38 -3.68 -3.10 8.34
C THR A 38 -2.47 -3.70 9.05
N ALA A 39 -1.26 -3.36 8.60
CA ALA A 39 -0.03 -3.86 9.23
C ALA A 39 0.08 -3.43 10.69
N LYS A 40 -0.30 -2.19 11.02
CA LYS A 40 -0.28 -1.67 12.39
C LYS A 40 -1.32 -2.32 13.30
N GLU A 41 -2.48 -2.68 12.75
CA GLU A 41 -3.51 -3.41 13.47
C GLU A 41 -3.06 -4.82 13.84
N VAL A 42 -2.45 -5.54 12.90
CA VAL A 42 -1.95 -6.91 13.11
C VAL A 42 -0.68 -6.92 13.96
N LEU A 43 0.29 -6.06 13.63
CA LEU A 43 1.57 -5.93 14.31
C LEU A 43 1.48 -4.86 15.41
N HIS A 44 0.49 -4.97 16.29
CA HIS A 44 0.33 -4.08 17.43
C HIS A 44 1.37 -4.38 18.52
N SER A 45 1.50 -3.50 19.52
CA SER A 45 2.60 -3.54 20.49
C SER A 45 2.79 -4.87 21.23
N TYR A 46 1.71 -5.58 21.53
CA TYR A 46 1.80 -6.91 22.16
C TYR A 46 2.42 -7.94 21.20
N VAL A 47 1.95 -8.00 19.95
CA VAL A 47 2.52 -8.87 18.91
C VAL A 47 3.98 -8.53 18.63
N LEU A 48 4.34 -7.25 18.55
CA LEU A 48 5.73 -6.82 18.34
C LEU A 48 6.65 -7.28 19.47
N ARG A 49 6.19 -7.18 20.73
CA ARG A 49 6.96 -7.66 21.89
C ARG A 49 7.17 -9.17 21.85
N HIS A 50 6.11 -9.92 21.53
CA HIS A 50 6.19 -11.38 21.35
C HIS A 50 7.12 -11.78 20.20
N LEU A 51 7.02 -11.10 19.06
CA LEU A 51 7.93 -11.30 17.93
C LEU A 51 9.38 -11.09 18.37
N PHE A 52 9.67 -9.99 19.07
CA PHE A 52 11.02 -9.74 19.57
C PHE A 52 11.49 -10.81 20.58
N SER A 53 10.58 -11.33 21.41
CA SER A 53 10.86 -12.47 22.28
C SER A 53 11.27 -13.71 21.47
N ALA A 54 10.50 -14.07 20.44
CA ALA A 54 10.82 -15.20 19.56
C ALA A 54 12.16 -15.00 18.82
N LEU A 55 12.49 -13.75 18.44
CA LEU A 55 13.77 -13.41 17.81
C LEU A 55 14.98 -13.53 18.75
N THR A 56 14.77 -13.50 20.07
CA THR A 56 15.84 -13.48 21.09
C THR A 56 15.85 -14.74 21.96
N SER A 57 15.05 -15.76 21.63
CA SER A 57 14.89 -16.96 22.45
C SER A 57 16.23 -17.67 22.69
N PRO A 58 16.57 -17.99 23.96
CA PRO A 58 17.87 -18.56 24.35
C PRO A 58 18.08 -19.99 23.86
N ASP A 59 17.01 -20.70 23.48
CA ASP A 59 17.12 -22.02 22.83
C ASP A 59 17.67 -21.92 21.39
N ARG A 60 17.87 -20.69 20.90
CA ARG A 60 18.50 -20.39 19.62
C ARG A 60 19.61 -19.35 19.82
N PRO A 61 20.82 -19.80 20.20
CA PRO A 61 21.93 -19.33 19.38
C PRO A 61 23.06 -20.33 19.13
N LYS A 62 23.53 -20.35 17.88
CA LYS A 62 24.98 -20.44 17.56
C LYS A 62 25.69 -19.08 17.74
N ARG A 63 24.95 -17.97 17.87
CA ARG A 63 25.44 -16.60 18.20
C ARG A 63 24.37 -15.78 18.93
N PRO A 64 24.72 -15.04 20.00
CA PRO A 64 23.75 -14.21 20.72
C PRO A 64 23.12 -13.16 19.80
N PRO A 65 21.83 -12.80 20.02
CA PRO A 65 21.18 -11.75 19.25
C PRO A 65 21.96 -10.43 19.36
N PRO A 66 22.26 -9.75 18.25
CA PRO A 66 23.13 -8.57 18.25
C PRO A 66 22.40 -7.28 18.67
N PHE A 67 21.29 -7.39 19.40
CA PHE A 67 20.42 -6.25 19.71
C PHE A 67 20.78 -5.68 21.08
N THR A 68 20.76 -4.34 21.21
CA THR A 68 20.97 -3.68 22.51
C THR A 68 19.66 -3.14 23.08
N ILE A 69 18.53 -3.45 22.45
CA ILE A 69 17.19 -3.01 22.84
C ILE A 69 16.38 -4.17 23.42
N ASN A 70 15.38 -3.84 24.24
CA ASN A 70 14.42 -4.80 24.77
C ASN A 70 13.11 -4.80 23.95
N GLN A 71 12.19 -5.70 24.29
CA GLN A 71 10.91 -5.87 23.59
C GLN A 71 10.05 -4.58 23.56
N ALA A 72 10.05 -3.80 24.65
CA ALA A 72 9.27 -2.56 24.73
C ALA A 72 9.84 -1.50 23.79
N HIS A 73 11.16 -1.29 23.84
CA HIS A 73 11.87 -0.32 23.01
C HIS A 73 11.81 -0.70 21.52
N PHE A 74 11.87 -2.01 21.19
CA PHE A 74 11.61 -2.48 19.83
C PHE A 74 10.22 -2.05 19.31
N SER A 75 9.17 -2.27 20.11
CA SER A 75 7.82 -1.85 19.73
C SER A 75 7.69 -0.33 19.59
N GLU A 76 8.39 0.45 20.40
CA GLU A 76 8.39 1.91 20.32
C GLU A 76 9.07 2.38 19.03
N LEU A 77 10.27 1.89 18.71
CA LEU A 77 11.01 2.25 17.50
C LEU A 77 10.26 1.88 16.22
N ILE A 78 9.58 0.73 16.18
CA ILE A 78 8.72 0.35 15.04
C ILE A 78 7.58 1.37 14.83
N ASN A 79 7.02 1.90 15.92
CA ASN A 79 5.99 2.95 15.86
C ASN A 79 6.55 4.29 15.44
N GLU A 80 7.66 4.72 16.04
CA GLU A 80 8.31 6.00 15.75
C GLU A 80 8.80 6.09 14.30
N HIS A 81 9.36 5.00 13.77
CA HIS A 81 9.90 4.94 12.41
C HIS A 81 8.87 4.49 11.36
N GLU A 82 7.61 4.27 11.75
CA GLU A 82 6.52 3.79 10.86
C GLU A 82 6.86 2.50 10.08
N LEU A 83 7.58 1.55 10.71
CA LEU A 83 8.14 0.37 10.04
C LEU A 83 7.19 -0.83 9.90
N HIS A 84 5.92 -0.67 10.29
CA HIS A 84 4.94 -1.78 10.31
C HIS A 84 4.75 -2.42 8.94
N ASP A 85 4.56 -1.62 7.89
CA ASP A 85 4.33 -2.15 6.54
C ASP A 85 5.56 -2.90 6.02
N PHE A 86 6.77 -2.40 6.29
CA PHE A 86 8.00 -3.07 5.92
C PHE A 86 8.14 -4.43 6.63
N LEU A 87 7.88 -4.47 7.94
CA LEU A 87 7.90 -5.72 8.71
C LEU A 87 6.80 -6.69 8.26
N ALA A 88 5.61 -6.18 7.95
CA ALA A 88 4.53 -7.00 7.41
C ALA A 88 4.91 -7.64 6.08
N VAL A 89 5.63 -6.94 5.19
CA VAL A 89 6.15 -7.54 3.96
C VAL A 89 7.14 -8.67 4.25
N LEU A 90 8.04 -8.53 5.23
CA LEU A 90 8.98 -9.60 5.60
C LEU A 90 8.25 -10.87 6.07
N ILE A 91 7.24 -10.69 6.93
CA ILE A 91 6.41 -11.78 7.44
C ILE A 91 5.61 -12.40 6.29
N PHE A 92 4.94 -11.57 5.49
CA PHE A 92 4.09 -11.99 4.38
C PHE A 92 4.87 -12.65 3.24
N ALA A 93 6.14 -12.31 3.05
CA ALA A 93 7.05 -12.95 2.10
C ALA A 93 7.70 -14.23 2.65
N SER A 94 7.29 -14.66 3.86
CA SER A 94 7.85 -15.80 4.58
C SER A 94 9.38 -15.74 4.66
N CYS A 95 9.91 -14.57 5.03
CA CYS A 95 11.34 -14.38 5.22
C CYS A 95 11.82 -15.14 6.47
N ASN A 96 13.08 -15.57 6.43
CA ASN A 96 13.69 -16.28 7.55
C ASN A 96 14.07 -15.32 8.69
N ILE A 97 14.44 -15.89 9.83
CA ILE A 97 14.82 -15.13 11.02
C ILE A 97 16.00 -14.17 10.75
N ASP A 98 16.99 -14.58 9.94
CA ASP A 98 18.17 -13.77 9.61
C ASP A 98 17.80 -12.46 8.89
N ALA A 99 16.77 -12.51 8.03
CA ALA A 99 16.24 -11.31 7.37
C ALA A 99 15.63 -10.35 8.39
N VAL A 100 14.85 -10.86 9.35
CA VAL A 100 14.25 -10.03 10.39
C VAL A 100 15.32 -9.47 11.33
N TRP A 101 16.35 -10.24 11.67
CA TRP A 101 17.52 -9.74 12.41
C TRP A 101 18.21 -8.60 11.67
N THR A 102 18.46 -8.76 10.37
CA THR A 102 19.06 -7.71 9.54
C THR A 102 18.19 -6.45 9.51
N PHE A 103 16.87 -6.62 9.41
CA PHE A 103 15.90 -5.52 9.51
C PHE A 103 16.00 -4.78 10.85
N VAL A 104 16.06 -5.51 11.97
CA VAL A 104 16.21 -4.91 13.30
C VAL A 104 17.51 -4.12 13.40
N GLN A 105 18.63 -4.72 12.97
CA GLN A 105 19.94 -4.07 13.06
C GLN A 105 20.06 -2.81 12.18
N LYS A 106 19.50 -2.85 10.97
CA LYS A 106 19.74 -1.78 9.98
C LYS A 106 18.67 -0.71 9.93
N LEU A 107 17.42 -1.05 10.25
CA LEU A 107 16.28 -0.14 10.10
C LEU A 107 15.65 0.26 11.43
N VAL A 108 15.59 -0.67 12.40
CA VAL A 108 15.00 -0.37 13.72
C VAL A 108 16.03 0.31 14.63
N GLN A 109 17.23 -0.25 14.69
CA GLN A 109 18.32 0.23 15.54
C GLN A 109 19.61 0.44 14.73
N PRO A 110 19.61 1.35 13.72
CA PRO A 110 20.77 1.56 12.87
C PRO A 110 22.01 1.96 13.66
N ASN A 111 23.16 1.43 13.27
CA ASN A 111 24.44 1.91 13.77
C ASN A 111 24.71 3.33 13.25
N LYS A 112 25.54 4.13 13.95
CA LYS A 112 25.84 5.53 13.58
C LYS A 112 26.33 5.71 12.13
N GLU A 113 26.99 4.69 11.56
CA GLU A 113 27.47 4.67 10.18
C GLU A 113 26.38 4.28 9.16
N GLU A 114 25.34 3.55 9.59
CA GLU A 114 24.24 3.06 8.76
C GLU A 114 23.03 4.01 8.74
N ASN A 115 23.15 5.18 9.37
CA ASN A 115 22.14 6.26 9.37
C ASN A 115 21.75 6.79 7.98
N THR A 116 22.36 6.28 6.90
CA THR A 116 21.97 6.57 5.50
C THR A 116 20.86 5.66 4.97
N LEU A 117 20.46 4.62 5.72
CA LEU A 117 19.39 3.69 5.38
C LEU A 117 18.04 4.05 6.02
N LEU A 118 17.84 5.34 6.35
CA LEU A 118 16.63 5.88 7.00
C LEU A 118 15.34 5.24 6.46
N PRO A 119 14.32 5.08 7.32
CA PRO A 119 13.08 4.37 6.98
C PRO A 119 12.45 4.94 5.71
N VAL A 120 12.43 4.11 4.67
CA VAL A 120 11.77 4.43 3.40
C VAL A 120 10.38 3.84 3.43
N ARG A 121 9.37 4.66 3.13
CA ARG A 121 8.00 4.18 2.93
C ARG A 121 7.94 3.28 1.70
N LEU A 122 7.16 2.22 1.78
CA LEU A 122 6.92 1.35 0.64
C LEU A 122 6.26 2.11 -0.53
N PRO A 123 6.50 1.67 -1.78
CA PRO A 123 7.43 0.62 -2.17
C PRO A 123 8.87 1.12 -2.22
N VAL A 124 9.81 0.19 -2.07
CA VAL A 124 11.24 0.43 -2.16
C VAL A 124 11.85 -0.26 -3.38
N GLU A 125 12.90 0.35 -3.92
CA GLU A 125 13.64 -0.19 -5.05
C GLU A 125 14.49 -1.39 -4.64
N LYS A 126 14.79 -2.24 -5.63
CA LYS A 126 15.59 -3.44 -5.41
C LYS A 126 17.00 -3.12 -4.91
N GLU A 127 17.57 -2.01 -5.38
CA GLU A 127 18.89 -1.51 -4.97
C GLU A 127 18.90 -1.09 -3.51
N TYR A 128 17.79 -0.57 -2.98
CA TYR A 128 17.66 -0.28 -1.55
C TYR A 128 17.67 -1.58 -0.73
N LEU A 129 16.86 -2.56 -1.15
CA LEU A 129 16.80 -3.86 -0.49
C LEU A 129 18.15 -4.59 -0.52
N GLN A 130 18.93 -4.47 -1.60
CA GLN A 130 20.29 -5.01 -1.68
C GLN A 130 21.25 -4.35 -0.70
N ARG A 131 21.13 -3.05 -0.43
CA ARG A 131 21.93 -2.38 0.60
C ARG A 131 21.55 -2.82 2.02
N VAL A 132 20.27 -3.09 2.25
CA VAL A 132 19.78 -3.60 3.54
C VAL A 132 20.19 -5.07 3.73
N PHE A 133 19.77 -5.97 2.85
CA PHE A 133 19.91 -7.42 3.05
C PHE A 133 21.18 -8.05 2.43
N GLY A 134 21.93 -7.28 1.63
CA GLY A 134 23.07 -7.75 0.87
C GLY A 134 22.70 -8.20 -0.55
N SER A 135 23.61 -7.94 -1.49
CA SER A 135 23.48 -8.38 -2.88
C SER A 135 23.45 -9.90 -2.97
N GLY A 136 22.47 -10.44 -3.71
CA GLY A 136 22.30 -11.90 -3.87
C GLY A 136 21.50 -12.59 -2.76
N ASN A 137 21.08 -11.87 -1.72
CA ASN A 137 20.22 -12.43 -0.67
C ASN A 137 18.81 -12.73 -1.23
N PRO A 138 18.29 -13.98 -1.11
CA PRO A 138 16.95 -14.34 -1.59
C PRO A 138 15.82 -13.47 -1.04
N THR A 139 16.00 -12.92 0.16
CA THR A 139 15.08 -11.97 0.81
C THR A 139 14.76 -10.78 -0.08
N VAL A 140 15.74 -10.28 -0.85
CA VAL A 140 15.57 -9.12 -1.73
C VAL A 140 14.46 -9.37 -2.75
N ASN A 141 14.47 -10.52 -3.43
CA ASN A 141 13.46 -10.83 -4.44
C ASN A 141 12.11 -11.11 -3.79
N LYS A 142 12.09 -11.93 -2.73
CA LYS A 142 10.86 -12.27 -1.99
C LYS A 142 10.14 -11.01 -1.49
N PHE A 143 10.87 -10.09 -0.88
CA PHE A 143 10.33 -8.82 -0.40
C PHE A 143 9.84 -7.97 -1.56
N TYR A 144 10.66 -7.81 -2.60
CA TYR A 144 10.34 -6.95 -3.74
C TYR A 144 9.06 -7.38 -4.46
N ASP A 145 8.82 -8.69 -4.57
CA ASP A 145 7.64 -9.25 -5.22
C ASP A 145 6.38 -9.16 -4.32
N ALA A 146 6.56 -9.22 -3.00
CA ALA A 146 5.46 -9.18 -2.03
C ALA A 146 4.99 -7.76 -1.68
N GLN A 147 5.89 -6.76 -1.74
CA GLN A 147 5.65 -5.42 -1.20
C GLN A 147 4.43 -4.70 -1.80
N ALA A 148 4.06 -5.02 -3.05
CA ALA A 148 2.93 -4.40 -3.71
C ALA A 148 1.64 -4.55 -2.91
N CYS A 149 1.46 -5.68 -2.20
CA CYS A 149 0.29 -5.92 -1.36
C CYS A 149 0.17 -4.90 -0.21
N PHE A 150 1.28 -4.31 0.24
CA PHE A 150 1.32 -3.32 1.33
C PHE A 150 1.64 -1.91 0.83
N ALA A 151 1.86 -1.74 -0.47
CA ALA A 151 2.12 -0.47 -1.14
C ALA A 151 0.88 0.03 -1.89
N THR A 152 -0.26 0.05 -1.21
CA THR A 152 -1.54 0.45 -1.79
C THR A 152 -1.57 1.96 -2.06
N LEU A 153 -1.97 2.36 -3.27
CA LEU A 153 -2.03 3.76 -3.67
C LEU A 153 -2.99 4.56 -2.77
N VAL A 154 -2.58 5.78 -2.42
CA VAL A 154 -3.43 6.78 -1.76
C VAL A 154 -3.71 7.90 -2.75
N ILE A 155 -4.98 8.11 -3.07
CA ILE A 155 -5.44 9.10 -4.05
C ILE A 155 -5.78 10.39 -3.31
N LYS A 156 -5.27 11.52 -3.80
CA LYS A 156 -5.58 12.84 -3.26
C LYS A 156 -6.65 13.54 -4.10
N LYS A 157 -7.73 13.97 -3.44
CA LYS A 157 -8.82 14.71 -4.07
C LYS A 157 -8.30 16.04 -4.66
N GLY A 158 -8.68 16.32 -5.90
CA GLY A 158 -8.34 17.55 -6.60
C GLY A 158 -6.94 17.59 -7.21
N GLU A 159 -6.12 16.55 -7.02
CA GLU A 159 -4.77 16.47 -7.57
C GLU A 159 -4.71 15.60 -8.84
N LYS A 160 -3.68 15.86 -9.66
CA LYS A 160 -3.24 14.95 -10.72
C LYS A 160 -2.33 13.88 -10.08
N ASN A 161 -2.90 12.75 -9.73
CA ASN A 161 -2.17 11.62 -9.14
C ASN A 161 -1.43 10.88 -10.26
N VAL A 162 -0.14 10.61 -10.08
CA VAL A 162 0.67 9.86 -11.05
C VAL A 162 1.24 8.63 -10.36
N LEU A 163 0.83 7.45 -10.84
CA LEU A 163 1.34 6.17 -10.39
C LEU A 163 2.49 5.74 -11.29
N LYS A 164 3.71 5.89 -10.79
CA LYS A 164 4.92 5.35 -11.40
C LYS A 164 5.10 3.90 -10.95
N LYS A 165 5.67 3.05 -11.81
CA LYS A 165 5.96 1.64 -11.49
C LYS A 165 4.72 0.88 -10.97
N PRO A 166 3.64 0.78 -11.76
CA PRO A 166 2.37 0.20 -11.31
C PRO A 166 2.48 -1.22 -10.76
N HIS A 167 3.48 -2.00 -11.19
CA HIS A 167 3.72 -3.34 -10.69
C HIS A 167 4.09 -3.39 -9.20
N LEU A 168 4.62 -2.30 -8.64
CA LEU A 168 4.99 -2.17 -7.22
C LEU A 168 3.85 -1.67 -6.33
N HIS A 169 2.69 -1.41 -6.90
CA HIS A 169 1.56 -0.88 -6.18
C HIS A 169 0.32 -1.73 -6.38
N ARG A 170 -0.63 -1.56 -5.47
CA ARG A 170 -1.99 -2.05 -5.65
C ARG A 170 -2.96 -0.88 -5.63
N LEU A 171 -4.02 -1.02 -6.41
CA LEU A 171 -5.07 -0.02 -6.47
C LEU A 171 -6.07 -0.28 -5.33
N PRO A 172 -6.57 0.76 -4.64
CA PRO A 172 -7.39 0.64 -3.45
C PRO A 172 -8.87 0.31 -3.75
N TRP A 173 -9.15 -0.44 -4.81
CA TRP A 173 -10.51 -0.71 -5.26
C TRP A 173 -11.08 -1.94 -4.56
N LEU A 174 -12.04 -1.74 -3.66
CA LEU A 174 -12.80 -2.81 -3.01
C LEU A 174 -13.75 -3.50 -3.99
N GLU A 175 -14.39 -2.70 -4.86
CA GLU A 175 -15.41 -3.16 -5.80
C GLU A 175 -15.40 -2.26 -7.03
N GLU A 176 -15.71 -2.84 -8.20
CA GLU A 176 -15.81 -2.14 -9.47
C GLU A 176 -17.06 -2.63 -10.21
N LYS A 177 -17.96 -1.71 -10.57
CA LYS A 177 -19.20 -2.02 -11.31
C LYS A 177 -19.30 -1.15 -12.55
N MET A 178 -19.51 -1.76 -13.72
CA MET A 178 -19.73 -1.01 -14.96
C MET A 178 -21.01 -0.16 -14.87
N LEU A 179 -20.89 1.13 -15.19
CA LEU A 179 -22.00 2.08 -15.27
C LEU A 179 -22.36 2.42 -16.72
N GLY A 180 -21.36 2.44 -17.61
CA GLY A 180 -21.56 2.72 -19.02
C GLY A 180 -20.26 2.66 -19.81
N GLU A 181 -20.38 2.70 -21.12
CA GLU A 181 -19.28 2.68 -22.08
C GLU A 181 -19.60 3.62 -23.23
N GLY A 182 -18.58 4.24 -23.79
CA GLY A 182 -18.69 5.05 -24.99
C GLY A 182 -17.36 5.18 -25.70
N ASN A 183 -17.34 5.89 -26.82
CA ASN A 183 -16.19 5.96 -27.74
C ASN A 183 -14.87 6.47 -27.13
N PHE A 184 -14.91 7.09 -25.94
CA PHE A 184 -13.75 7.68 -25.28
C PHE A 184 -13.32 6.90 -24.02
N GLY A 185 -14.02 5.81 -23.68
CA GLY A 185 -13.72 5.03 -22.49
C GLY A 185 -14.93 4.41 -21.80
N THR A 186 -14.63 3.71 -20.71
CA THR A 186 -15.62 3.05 -19.85
C THR A 186 -15.79 3.81 -18.55
N VAL A 187 -17.01 3.88 -18.03
CA VAL A 187 -17.32 4.47 -16.73
C VAL A 187 -17.73 3.37 -15.78
N ARG A 188 -17.06 3.32 -14.62
CA ARG A 188 -17.30 2.36 -13.55
C ARG A 188 -17.60 3.08 -12.25
N MET A 189 -18.51 2.54 -11.45
CA MET A 189 -18.57 2.84 -10.03
C MET A 189 -17.42 2.10 -9.37
N VAL A 190 -16.64 2.80 -8.55
CA VAL A 190 -15.58 2.18 -7.75
C VAL A 190 -15.75 2.53 -6.28
N ARG A 191 -15.54 1.53 -5.42
CA ARG A 191 -15.52 1.70 -3.97
C ARG A 191 -14.07 1.72 -3.50
N ILE A 192 -13.64 2.85 -2.95
CA ILE A 192 -12.25 3.07 -2.51
C ILE A 192 -12.12 2.73 -1.03
N ALA A 193 -11.15 1.88 -0.69
CA ALA A 193 -10.86 1.49 0.68
C ALA A 193 -10.61 2.70 1.59
N LYS A 194 -11.02 2.58 2.86
CA LYS A 194 -10.84 3.62 3.87
C LYS A 194 -9.36 4.01 3.98
N GLY A 195 -9.09 5.32 4.06
CA GLY A 195 -7.73 5.87 4.13
C GLY A 195 -7.04 6.07 2.77
N HIS A 196 -7.58 5.49 1.70
CA HIS A 196 -6.97 5.59 0.36
C HIS A 196 -7.55 6.69 -0.52
N PHE A 197 -8.45 7.52 0.01
CA PHE A 197 -8.93 8.72 -0.66
C PHE A 197 -8.88 9.94 0.26
N LEU A 198 -7.81 10.72 0.14
CA LEU A 198 -7.54 11.90 0.99
C LEU A 198 -8.32 13.12 0.51
N GLY A 199 -8.86 13.89 1.46
CA GLY A 199 -9.71 15.05 1.19
C GLY A 199 -11.18 14.70 0.88
N TRP A 200 -11.56 13.43 1.04
CA TRP A 200 -12.96 13.00 0.97
C TRP A 200 -13.67 13.24 2.30
N ASN A 201 -14.73 14.05 2.27
CA ASN A 201 -15.56 14.38 3.43
C ASN A 201 -16.84 13.52 3.51
N GLY A 202 -17.04 12.59 2.57
CA GLY A 202 -18.21 11.72 2.56
C GLY A 202 -18.03 10.45 3.40
N PRO A 203 -19.01 9.54 3.36
CA PRO A 203 -18.90 8.25 4.04
C PRO A 203 -17.74 7.42 3.47
N GLN A 204 -17.12 6.61 4.33
CA GLN A 204 -16.08 5.66 3.95
C GLN A 204 -16.66 4.23 4.05
N PRO A 205 -16.38 3.32 3.11
CA PRO A 205 -15.59 3.49 1.88
C PRO A 205 -16.17 4.52 0.91
N ALA A 206 -15.31 5.25 0.18
CA ALA A 206 -15.76 6.27 -0.76
C ALA A 206 -16.29 5.63 -2.05
N GLU A 207 -17.48 6.03 -2.51
CA GLU A 207 -18.07 5.54 -3.77
C GLU A 207 -18.05 6.65 -4.80
N ILE A 208 -17.37 6.42 -5.92
CA ILE A 208 -17.16 7.43 -6.98
C ILE A 208 -17.37 6.83 -8.37
N ALA A 209 -17.57 7.70 -9.36
CA ALA A 209 -17.52 7.31 -10.77
C ALA A 209 -16.09 7.48 -11.29
N ARG A 210 -15.48 6.40 -11.77
CA ARG A 210 -14.18 6.38 -12.43
C ARG A 210 -14.41 6.20 -13.93
N LYS A 211 -13.94 7.14 -14.74
CA LYS A 211 -13.89 7.00 -16.21
C LYS A 211 -12.49 6.55 -16.61
N ASP A 212 -12.37 5.37 -17.20
CA ASP A 212 -11.14 4.81 -17.73
C ASP A 212 -11.07 5.11 -19.24
N TYR A 213 -10.00 5.76 -19.69
CA TYR A 213 -9.86 6.16 -21.09
C TYR A 213 -9.27 5.04 -21.94
N GLU A 214 -9.81 4.84 -23.14
CA GLU A 214 -9.25 3.90 -24.11
C GLU A 214 -7.96 4.43 -24.73
N LEU A 215 -6.99 3.53 -24.91
CA LEU A 215 -5.63 3.85 -25.31
C LEU A 215 -5.51 3.82 -26.83
N ASN A 216 -5.92 4.92 -27.47
CA ASN A 216 -5.58 5.23 -28.85
C ASN A 216 -4.37 6.19 -28.91
N LYS A 217 -3.84 6.44 -30.11
CA LYS A 217 -2.64 7.30 -30.31
C LYS A 217 -2.81 8.71 -29.74
N ASP A 218 -4.06 9.17 -29.58
CA ASP A 218 -4.41 10.51 -29.10
C ASP A 218 -4.93 10.48 -27.66
N ALA A 219 -4.87 9.35 -26.96
CA ALA A 219 -5.52 9.16 -25.65
C ALA A 219 -4.93 10.04 -24.56
N GLU A 220 -3.60 10.22 -24.58
CA GLU A 220 -2.92 11.10 -23.62
C GLU A 220 -3.31 12.56 -23.86
N GLU A 221 -3.31 13.02 -25.12
CA GLU A 221 -3.73 14.37 -25.48
C GLU A 221 -5.22 14.61 -25.15
N ASN A 222 -6.10 13.66 -25.47
CA ASN A 222 -7.53 13.73 -25.15
C ASN A 222 -7.77 13.76 -23.63
N PHE A 223 -7.06 12.94 -22.87
CA PHE A 223 -7.11 12.95 -21.41
C PHE A 223 -6.62 14.29 -20.84
N GLU A 224 -5.51 14.81 -21.32
CA GLU A 224 -4.96 16.09 -20.87
C GLU A 224 -5.91 17.24 -21.23
N ASN A 225 -6.46 17.25 -22.44
CA ASN A 225 -7.44 18.23 -22.88
C ASN A 225 -8.71 18.20 -22.03
N GLU A 226 -9.28 17.01 -21.78
CA GLU A 226 -10.47 16.85 -20.93
C GLU A 226 -10.20 17.26 -19.48
N ALA A 227 -9.06 16.82 -18.91
CA ALA A 227 -8.67 17.18 -17.55
C ALA A 227 -8.46 18.69 -17.40
N ASN A 228 -7.79 19.33 -18.38
CA ASN A 228 -7.57 20.78 -18.38
C ASN A 228 -8.87 21.55 -18.58
N MET A 229 -9.79 21.06 -19.42
CA MET A 229 -11.10 21.67 -19.64
C MET A 229 -11.97 21.57 -18.38
N MET A 230 -12.04 20.40 -17.74
CA MET A 230 -12.77 20.20 -16.50
C MET A 230 -12.22 21.07 -15.36
N ALA A 231 -10.88 21.17 -15.24
CA ALA A 231 -10.26 22.08 -14.27
C ALA A 231 -10.66 23.55 -14.52
N ARG A 232 -10.67 24.00 -15.78
CA ARG A 232 -11.10 25.36 -16.16
C ARG A 232 -12.59 25.61 -15.86
N ILE A 233 -13.46 24.64 -16.12
CA ILE A 233 -14.91 24.76 -15.84
C ILE A 233 -15.15 24.89 -14.33
N LEU A 234 -14.52 24.02 -13.53
CA LEU A 234 -14.69 24.01 -12.07
C LEU A 234 -14.06 25.22 -11.37
N GLN A 235 -13.01 25.82 -11.96
CA GLN A 235 -12.48 27.10 -11.52
C GLN A 235 -13.46 28.27 -11.77
N ARG A 236 -14.22 28.21 -12.86
CA ARG A 236 -15.12 29.31 -13.29
C ARG A 236 -16.54 29.18 -12.75
N SER A 237 -16.99 27.97 -12.43
CA SER A 237 -18.36 27.73 -11.94
C SER A 237 -18.42 26.53 -11.00
N LYS A 238 -18.78 26.80 -9.73
CA LYS A 238 -19.18 25.78 -8.76
C LYS A 238 -20.71 25.72 -8.73
N HIS A 239 -21.29 25.06 -9.72
CA HIS A 239 -22.74 24.88 -9.80
C HIS A 239 -23.11 23.41 -9.59
N ASN A 240 -24.19 23.14 -8.86
CA ASN A 240 -24.69 21.77 -8.57
C ASN A 240 -25.05 20.96 -9.84
N ASN A 241 -25.10 21.62 -10.99
CA ASN A 241 -25.46 21.02 -12.29
C ASN A 241 -24.24 20.68 -13.15
N ILE A 242 -23.03 21.00 -12.70
CA ILE A 242 -21.77 20.60 -13.33
C ILE A 242 -21.21 19.41 -12.56
N LEU A 243 -20.67 18.42 -13.27
CA LEU A 243 -20.05 17.25 -12.65
C LEU A 243 -18.78 17.67 -11.90
N ALA A 244 -18.67 17.35 -10.61
CA ALA A 244 -17.47 17.62 -9.84
C ALA A 244 -16.38 16.60 -10.19
N SER A 245 -15.25 17.08 -10.74
CA SER A 245 -14.03 16.29 -10.87
C SER A 245 -13.36 16.18 -9.51
N LEU A 246 -13.20 14.95 -9.06
CA LEU A 246 -12.58 14.60 -7.79
C LEU A 246 -11.07 14.40 -7.91
N GLY A 247 -10.53 14.34 -9.12
CA GLY A 247 -9.10 14.18 -9.38
C GLY A 247 -8.86 13.29 -10.60
N THR A 248 -7.60 13.16 -10.97
CA THR A 248 -7.19 12.24 -12.02
C THR A 248 -6.09 11.31 -11.51
N LEU A 249 -6.00 10.12 -12.10
CA LEU A 249 -4.93 9.16 -11.87
C LEU A 249 -4.35 8.76 -13.23
N LYS A 250 -3.07 9.04 -13.43
CA LYS A 250 -2.27 8.58 -14.57
C LYS A 250 -1.41 7.41 -14.11
N ILE A 251 -1.55 6.26 -14.75
CA ILE A 251 -0.76 5.06 -14.53
C ILE A 251 0.28 4.98 -15.65
N GLU A 252 1.56 5.09 -15.29
CA GLU A 252 2.67 4.99 -16.25
C GLU A 252 3.05 3.52 -16.43
N SER A 253 2.45 2.87 -17.43
CA SER A 253 2.77 1.50 -17.86
C SER A 253 3.49 1.46 -19.20
N ASN A 254 4.17 0.34 -19.47
CA ASN A 254 4.79 0.01 -20.75
C ASN A 254 4.30 -1.40 -21.16
N PRO A 255 3.44 -1.62 -22.18
CA PRO A 255 2.86 -0.70 -23.18
C PRO A 255 1.80 0.28 -22.61
N PRO A 256 1.35 1.31 -23.38
CA PRO A 256 1.33 2.67 -22.87
C PRO A 256 0.06 3.03 -22.14
N PHE A 257 0.25 3.63 -20.96
CA PHE A 257 -0.67 4.55 -20.27
C PHE A 257 -1.99 3.91 -19.82
N SER A 258 -2.43 4.17 -18.60
CA SER A 258 -3.85 4.01 -18.25
C SER A 258 -4.21 5.23 -17.43
N ALA A 259 -5.17 6.01 -17.89
CA ALA A 259 -5.61 7.18 -17.17
C ALA A 259 -7.06 7.00 -16.76
N CYS A 260 -7.37 7.51 -15.58
CA CYS A 260 -8.75 7.64 -15.17
C CYS A 260 -9.03 9.00 -14.53
N SER A 261 -10.26 9.47 -14.72
CA SER A 261 -10.80 10.62 -14.01
C SER A 261 -11.86 10.15 -13.01
N CYS A 262 -11.76 10.67 -11.79
CA CYS A 262 -12.67 10.38 -10.70
C CYS A 262 -13.70 11.50 -10.59
N HIS A 263 -14.98 11.16 -10.46
CA HIS A 263 -16.10 12.11 -10.38
C HIS A 263 -17.07 11.72 -9.26
N GLU A 264 -17.79 12.68 -8.72
CA GLU A 264 -18.86 12.40 -7.75
C GLU A 264 -20.01 11.64 -8.42
N LEU A 265 -20.49 10.57 -7.79
CA LEU A 265 -21.74 9.92 -8.18
C LEU A 265 -22.91 10.86 -7.86
N ARG A 266 -23.66 11.28 -8.87
CA ARG A 266 -24.96 11.88 -8.60
C ARG A 266 -25.90 10.81 -8.09
N ARG A 267 -26.30 10.92 -6.82
CA ARG A 267 -27.52 10.25 -6.36
C ARG A 267 -28.65 10.85 -7.18
N THR A 268 -29.31 10.03 -7.98
CA THR A 268 -30.59 10.41 -8.58
C THR A 268 -31.48 10.90 -7.46
N CYS A 269 -32.00 12.13 -7.58
CA CYS A 269 -33.15 12.54 -6.79
C CYS A 269 -34.24 11.51 -7.08
N ASN A 270 -34.54 10.65 -6.10
CA ASN A 270 -35.79 9.92 -6.12
C ASN A 270 -36.88 10.99 -5.99
N ASN A 271 -37.53 11.29 -7.11
CA ASN A 271 -38.78 12.03 -7.08
C ASN A 271 -39.84 11.12 -6.46
N THR A 272 -40.20 11.42 -5.23
CA THR A 272 -41.54 11.17 -4.66
C THR A 272 -42.02 12.46 -4.06
#